data_AF-A0A0A3JXF4-F1
#
_entry.id   AF-A0A0A3JXF4-F1
#
_cell.length_a   1.000
_cell.length_b   1.000
_cell.length_c   1.000
_cell.angle_alpha   90.00
_cell.angle_beta   90.00
_cell.angle_gamma   90.00
#
_symmetry.space_group_name_H-M   'P 1'
#
loop_
_entity.id
_entity.type
_entity.pdbx_description
1 polymer ?
#
loop_
_entity_poly.entity_id
_entity_poly.type
_entity_poly.pdbx_seq_one_letter_code
_entity_poly.pdbx_strand_id
1 'polypeptide(L)' 'MKQLFHEQLQILRKERNWSLEELSKKTQIGIEKLSMYENGELVPSMQTILKLSNVLEVPASNLADGLKEN' A
#
# COMPACT_ATOMS: atom_id res chain seq x y z
N MET A 1 15.60 -9.84 -3.24
CA MET A 1 14.54 -9.86 -4.28
C MET A 1 13.70 -8.61 -4.03
N LYS A 2 13.49 -7.72 -5.01
CA LYS A 2 12.73 -6.47 -4.81
C LYS A 2 11.24 -6.84 -4.65
N GLN A 3 10.62 -6.57 -3.51
CA GLN A 3 9.17 -6.78 -3.36
C GLN A 3 8.42 -5.76 -4.22
N LEU A 4 7.35 -6.21 -4.88
CA LEU A 4 6.52 -5.35 -5.71
C LEU A 4 5.56 -4.55 -4.84
N PHE A 5 5.15 -3.36 -5.30
CA PHE A 5 4.26 -2.45 -4.56
C PHE A 5 3.02 -3.17 -4.00
N HIS A 6 2.40 -4.04 -4.80
CA HIS A 6 1.16 -4.73 -4.44
C HIS A 6 1.34 -5.70 -3.26
N GLU A 7 2.46 -6.43 -3.23
CA GLU A 7 2.85 -7.30 -2.11
C GLU A 7 3.14 -6.46 -0.86
N GLN A 8 3.91 -5.38 -1.01
CA GLN A 8 4.31 -4.52 0.10
C GLN A 8 3.10 -3.86 0.78
N LEU A 9 2.15 -3.38 -0.02
CA LEU A 9 0.89 -2.80 0.47
C LEU A 9 0.12 -3.82 1.32
N GLN A 10 -0.02 -5.04 0.81
CA GLN A 10 -0.73 -6.10 1.52
C GLN A 10 -0.03 -6.50 2.82
N ILE A 11 1.30 -6.63 2.81
CA ILE A 11 2.11 -6.94 4.00
C ILE A 11 1.91 -5.88 5.06
N LEU A 12 2.13 -4.61 4.72
CA LEU A 12 2.03 -3.49 5.67
C LEU A 12 0.63 -3.36 6.27
N ARG A 13 -0.42 -3.62 5.47
CA ARG A 13 -1.80 -3.64 5.97
C ARG A 13 -1.99 -4.78 6.97
N LYS A 14 -1.53 -5.98 6.65
CA LYS A 14 -1.66 -7.17 7.52
C LYS A 14 -0.84 -7.06 8.80
N GLU A 15 0.36 -6.51 8.76
CA GLU A 15 1.20 -6.24 9.94
C GLU A 15 0.52 -5.32 10.95
N ARG A 16 -0.32 -4.40 10.47
CA ARG A 16 -1.13 -3.49 11.29
C ARG A 16 -2.46 -4.10 11.72
N ASN A 17 -2.72 -5.36 11.37
CA ASN A 17 -4.00 -6.05 11.56
C ASN A 17 -5.19 -5.32 10.93
N TRP A 18 -4.97 -4.59 9.83
CA TRP A 18 -6.03 -3.84 9.17
C TRP A 18 -6.77 -4.66 8.13
N SER A 19 -8.10 -4.52 8.08
CA SER A 19 -8.89 -4.96 6.93
C SER A 19 -8.77 -3.97 5.76
N LEU A 20 -9.19 -4.38 4.55
CA LEU A 20 -9.29 -3.44 3.42
C LEU A 20 -10.30 -2.31 3.70
N GLU A 21 -11.34 -2.57 4.49
CA GLU A 21 -12.29 -1.55 4.93
C GLU A 21 -11.65 -0.53 5.87
N GLU A 22 -10.80 -0.97 6.80
CA GLU A 22 -10.08 -0.06 7.69
C GLU A 22 -9.05 0.78 6.93
N LEU A 23 -8.31 0.16 6.01
CA LEU A 23 -7.38 0.89 5.15
C LEU A 23 -8.14 1.89 4.27
N SER A 24 -9.29 1.50 3.73
CA SER A 24 -10.18 2.39 2.96
C SER A 24 -10.61 3.60 3.77
N LYS A 25 -11.09 3.41 5.01
CA LYS A 25 -11.50 4.50 5.90
C LYS A 25 -10.35 5.47 6.19
N LYS A 26 -9.14 4.96 6.42
CA LYS A 26 -7.96 5.79 6.73
C LYS A 26 -7.44 6.53 5.50
N THR A 27 -7.43 5.88 4.35
CA THR A 27 -6.85 6.43 3.11
C THR A 27 -7.88 7.15 2.26
N GLN A 28 -9.18 7.04 2.55
CA GLN A 28 -10.27 7.53 1.71
C GLN A 28 -10.14 7.02 0.26
N ILE A 29 -9.67 5.79 0.08
CA ILE A 29 -9.60 5.08 -1.21
C ILE A 29 -10.61 3.94 -1.14
N GLY A 30 -11.43 3.79 -2.18
CA GLY A 30 -12.41 2.71 -2.23
C GLY A 30 -11.78 1.32 -2.08
N ILE A 31 -12.49 0.42 -1.38
CA ILE A 31 -12.05 -0.95 -1.06
C ILE A 31 -11.67 -1.71 -2.34
N GLU A 32 -12.48 -1.59 -3.39
CA GLU A 32 -12.24 -2.21 -4.69
C GLU A 32 -10.88 -1.79 -5.27
N LYS A 33 -10.58 -0.48 -5.28
CA LYS A 33 -9.28 0.03 -5.74
C LYS A 33 -8.13 -0.50 -4.90
N LEU A 34 -8.28 -0.56 -3.57
CA LEU A 34 -7.26 -1.14 -2.69
C LEU A 34 -7.04 -2.63 -2.98
N SER A 35 -8.10 -3.38 -3.26
CA SER A 35 -7.99 -4.79 -3.66
C SER A 35 -7.24 -4.94 -4.98
N MET A 36 -7.59 -4.13 -5.99
CA MET A 36 -6.89 -4.14 -7.28
C MET A 36 -5.41 -3.76 -7.13
N TYR A 37 -5.10 -2.82 -6.23
CA TYR A 37 -3.71 -2.47 -5.90
C TYR A 37 -2.97 -3.63 -5.26
N GLU A 38 -3.56 -4.37 -4.32
CA GLU A 38 -2.91 -5.53 -3.68
C GLU A 38 -2.77 -6.75 -4.60
N ASN A 39 -3.63 -6.86 -5.62
CA ASN A 39 -3.57 -7.90 -6.63
C ASN A 39 -2.65 -7.54 -7.83
N GLY A 40 -2.17 -6.29 -7.90
CA GLY A 40 -1.37 -5.81 -9.03
C GLY A 40 -2.17 -5.53 -10.31
N GLU A 41 -3.51 -5.51 -10.23
CA GLU A 41 -4.43 -5.24 -11.35
C GLU A 41 -4.49 -3.76 -11.71
N LEU A 42 -4.16 -2.88 -10.75
CA LEU A 42 -4.14 -1.44 -10.92
C LEU A 42 -2.80 -0.87 -10.45
N VAL A 43 -2.26 0.08 -11.22
CA VAL A 43 -1.06 0.82 -10.83
C VAL A 43 -1.47 2.13 -10.14
N PRO A 44 -1.05 2.39 -8.89
CA PRO A 44 -1.37 3.61 -8.19
C PRO A 44 -0.64 4.83 -8.80
N SER A 45 -1.26 6.00 -8.71
CA SER A 45 -0.56 7.26 -9.00
C SER A 45 0.40 7.62 -7.86
N MET A 46 1.36 8.52 -8.14
CA MET A 46 2.26 9.05 -7.11
C MET A 46 1.49 9.65 -5.92
N GLN A 47 0.39 10.36 -6.18
CA GLN A 47 -0.44 10.94 -5.12
C GLN A 47 -1.09 9.87 -4.24
N THR A 48 -1.53 8.74 -4.83
CA THR A 48 -2.04 7.59 -4.09
C THR A 48 -0.95 6.94 -3.25
N ILE A 49 0.26 6.77 -3.80
CA ILE A 49 1.41 6.22 -3.07
C ILE A 49 1.73 7.09 -1.85
N LEU A 50 1.79 8.42 -2.00
CA LEU A 50 2.03 9.34 -0.89
C LEU A 50 0.94 9.27 0.19
N LYS A 51 -0.31 9.10 -0.23
CA LYS A 51 -1.43 8.96 0.71
C LYS A 51 -1.32 7.66 1.52
N LEU A 52 -1.03 6.56 0.83
CA LEU A 52 -0.82 5.26 1.45
C LEU A 52 0.40 5.28 2.38
N SER A 53 1.50 5.90 1.95
CA SER A 53 2.73 5.99 2.74
C SER A 53 2.52 6.77 4.03
N ASN A 54 1.74 7.86 3.99
CA ASN A 54 1.39 8.63 5.18
C ASN A 54 0.53 7.83 6.16
N VAL A 55 -0.49 7.14 5.66
CA VAL A 55 -1.39 6.34 6.52
C VAL A 55 -0.70 5.11 7.10
N LEU A 56 0.17 4.48 6.31
CA LEU A 56 0.95 3.31 6.74
C LEU A 56 2.19 3.72 7.52
N GLU A 57 2.49 5.02 7.65
CA GLU A 57 3.67 5.53 8.37
C GLU A 57 4.98 4.91 7.87
N VAL A 58 5.12 4.79 6.55
CA VAL A 58 6.34 4.32 5.89
C VAL A 58 6.79 5.32 4.82
N PRO A 59 8.08 5.38 4.47
CA PRO A 59 8.53 6.17 3.33
C PRO A 59 7.84 5.73 2.03
N ALA A 60 7.45 6.69 1.19
CA ALA A 60 6.86 6.38 -0.12
C ALA A 60 7.80 5.56 -1.01
N SER A 61 9.12 5.75 -0.88
CA SER A 61 10.13 4.91 -1.54
C SER A 61 10.06 3.45 -1.10
N ASN A 62 9.82 3.18 0.19
CA ASN A 62 9.72 1.81 0.70
C ASN A 62 8.47 1.12 0.17
N LEU A 63 7.41 1.88 -0.07
CA LEU A 63 6.17 1.37 -0.65
C LEU A 63 6.29 1.17 -2.18
N ALA A 64 6.92 2.10 -2.90
CA ALA A 64 7.02 2.09 -4.36
C ALA A 64 8.15 1.21 -4.90
N ASP A 65 9.31 1.25 -4.25
CA ASP A 65 10.53 0.51 -4.62
C ASP A 65 10.78 -0.73 -3.75
N GLY A 66 9.86 -1.06 -2.84
CA GLY A 66 10.05 -2.11 -1.85
C GLY A 66 11.04 -1.70 -0.75
N LEU A 67 11.03 -2.44 0.36
CA LEU A 67 12.00 -2.26 1.43
C LEU A 67 13.41 -2.59 0.90
N LYS A 68 14.27 -1.57 0.80
CA LYS A 68 15.71 -1.80 0.67
C LYS A 68 16.19 -2.35 2.01
N GLU A 69 16.41 -3.66 2.08
CA GLU A 69 17.23 -4.20 3.16
C GLU A 69 18.64 -3.62 2.99
N ASN A 70 19.11 -2.93 4.03
CA ASN A 70 20.51 -2.53 4.17
C ASN A 70 21.35 -3.73 4.59
#